data_AF-A0A1B6GKZ6-F1
#
_entry.id   AF-A0A1B6GKZ6-F1
#
_cell.length_a   1.000
_cell.length_b   1.000
_cell.length_c   1.000
_cell.angle_alpha   90.00
_cell.angle_beta   90.00
_cell.angle_gamma   90.00
#
_symmetry.space_group_name_H-M   'P 1'
#
loop_
_entity.id
_entity.type
_entity.pdbx_description
1 polymer ?
#
loop_
_entity_poly.entity_id
_entity_poly.type
_entity_poly.pdbx_seq_one_letter_code
_entity_poly.pdbx_strand_id
1 'polypeptide(L)'
;PVFFNIGINEMATLAESLGATKPQERSNVDNFDRLNRYYHRFRKLNVPSEKRGVLHGPQQVSLDSLVDELKATVLASRSKNVEILHLSSRICRRMKGLRFTSCKSAKDRTGMSVTLEQCCILRSEYDLAEHEFSRALDCMRS
;
A
#
# COMPACT_ATOMS: atom_id res chain seq x y z
N PRO A 1 11.77 6.86 -8.36
CA PRO A 1 11.25 6.60 -6.99
C PRO A 1 9.93 7.34 -6.80
N VAL A 2 9.05 6.82 -5.94
CA VAL A 2 7.80 7.48 -5.55
C VAL A 2 7.68 7.44 -4.03
N PHE A 3 6.97 8.40 -3.46
CA PHE A 3 6.77 8.56 -2.04
C PHE A 3 5.30 8.85 -1.74
N PHE A 4 4.67 7.97 -0.97
CA PHE A 4 3.32 8.15 -0.46
C PHE A 4 3.37 8.30 1.05
N ASN A 5 2.65 9.27 1.59
CA ASN A 5 2.59 9.52 3.03
C ASN A 5 1.18 9.88 3.51
N ILE A 6 0.86 9.42 4.71
CA ILE A 6 -0.41 9.72 5.40
C ILE A 6 -0.12 9.94 6.87
N GLY A 7 -0.44 11.13 7.38
CA GLY A 7 -0.46 11.39 8.81
C GLY A 7 -1.61 10.66 9.50
N ILE A 8 -1.32 9.89 10.55
CA ILE A 8 -2.35 9.11 11.28
C ILE A 8 -2.47 9.45 12.77
N ASN A 9 -1.58 10.28 13.34
CA ASN A 9 -1.68 10.71 14.76
C ASN A 9 -2.71 11.84 14.98
N GLU A 10 -2.83 12.27 16.23
CA GLU A 10 -3.62 13.44 16.64
C GLU A 10 -3.14 14.73 15.97
N MET A 11 -1.82 14.92 15.84
CA MET A 11 -1.28 16.09 15.11
C MET A 11 -1.72 16.10 13.64
N ALA A 12 -1.87 14.94 13.02
CA ALA A 12 -2.43 14.84 11.67
C ALA A 12 -3.92 15.19 11.65
N THR A 13 -4.71 14.75 12.65
CA THR A 13 -6.11 15.20 12.80
C THR A 13 -6.18 16.72 12.94
N LEU A 14 -5.32 17.32 13.77
CA LEU A 14 -5.28 18.77 13.94
C LEU A 14 -4.90 19.48 12.64
N ALA A 15 -3.91 18.97 11.92
CA ALA A 15 -3.52 19.50 10.62
C ALA A 15 -4.66 19.43 9.59
N GLU A 16 -5.45 18.34 9.58
CA GLU A 16 -6.65 18.22 8.75
C GLU A 16 -7.71 19.27 9.13
N SER A 17 -7.99 19.44 10.43
CA SER A 17 -8.95 20.47 10.91
C SER A 17 -8.54 21.89 10.53
N LEU A 18 -7.22 22.15 10.42
CA LEU A 18 -6.67 23.44 10.00
C LEU A 18 -6.47 23.57 8.48
N GLY A 19 -6.83 22.54 7.69
CA GLY A 19 -6.65 22.53 6.23
C GLY A 19 -5.17 22.48 5.78
N ALA A 20 -4.27 22.05 6.66
CA ALA A 20 -2.83 22.01 6.44
C ALA A 20 -2.33 20.72 5.76
N THR A 21 -3.23 19.87 5.24
CA THR A 21 -2.89 18.61 4.54
C THR A 21 -2.69 18.76 3.03
N LYS A 22 -3.03 19.91 2.45
CA LYS A 22 -2.92 20.15 1.00
C LYS A 22 -1.55 19.81 0.39
N PRO A 23 -0.41 20.14 1.03
CA PRO A 23 0.90 19.74 0.48
C PRO A 23 1.10 18.22 0.45
N GLN A 24 0.60 17.50 1.48
CA GLN A 24 0.65 16.05 1.55
C GLN A 24 -0.19 15.42 0.42
N GLU A 25 -1.43 15.90 0.25
CA GLU A 25 -2.34 15.46 -0.80
C GLU A 25 -1.75 15.69 -2.19
N ARG A 26 -1.26 16.90 -2.47
CA ARG A 26 -0.61 17.24 -3.74
C ARG A 26 0.60 16.36 -4.01
N SER A 27 1.45 16.13 -3.00
CA SER A 27 2.58 15.21 -3.10
C SER A 27 2.14 13.80 -3.47
N ASN A 28 1.05 13.28 -2.86
CA ASN A 28 0.54 11.95 -3.18
C ASN A 28 0.01 11.87 -4.63
N VAL A 29 -0.65 12.92 -5.14
CA VAL A 29 -1.07 13.01 -6.55
C VAL A 29 0.14 13.02 -7.50
N ASP A 30 1.15 13.85 -7.25
CA ASP A 30 2.35 13.92 -8.08
C ASP A 30 3.12 12.57 -8.11
N ASN A 31 3.13 11.86 -6.98
CA ASN A 31 3.74 10.55 -6.88
C ASN A 31 2.92 9.45 -7.55
N PHE A 32 1.59 9.54 -7.52
CA PHE A 32 0.73 8.70 -8.34
C PHE A 32 1.04 8.87 -9.83
N ASP A 33 1.16 10.10 -10.34
CA ASP A 33 1.47 10.32 -11.76
C ASP A 33 2.82 9.71 -12.16
N ARG A 34 3.83 9.80 -11.30
CA ARG A 34 5.14 9.15 -11.50
C ARG A 34 5.02 7.62 -11.51
N LEU A 35 4.24 7.06 -10.58
CA LEU A 35 3.97 5.62 -10.50
C LEU A 35 3.24 5.14 -11.76
N ASN A 36 2.21 5.88 -12.21
CA ASN A 36 1.41 5.53 -13.38
C ASN A 36 2.25 5.52 -14.67
N ARG A 37 3.15 6.50 -14.84
CA ARG A 37 4.14 6.49 -15.95
C ARG A 37 5.08 5.27 -15.88
N TYR A 38 5.50 4.86 -14.69
CA TYR A 38 6.29 3.64 -14.54
C TYR A 38 5.48 2.39 -14.87
N TYR A 39 4.26 2.29 -14.36
CA TYR A 39 3.32 1.19 -14.63
C TYR A 39 3.09 0.98 -16.14
N HIS A 40 2.86 2.04 -16.92
CA HIS A 40 2.72 1.91 -18.37
C HIS A 40 3.98 1.41 -19.07
N ARG A 41 5.18 1.75 -18.56
CA ARG A 41 6.44 1.17 -19.06
C ARG A 41 6.59 -0.29 -18.66
N PHE A 42 6.27 -0.62 -17.41
CA PHE A 42 6.31 -1.98 -16.89
C PHE A 42 5.43 -2.93 -17.71
N ARG A 43 4.21 -2.50 -18.06
CA ARG A 43 3.30 -3.29 -18.92
C ARG A 43 3.87 -3.64 -20.28
N LYS A 44 4.70 -2.77 -20.86
CA LYS A 44 5.34 -3.01 -22.16
C LYS A 44 6.47 -4.03 -22.11
N LEU A 45 7.00 -4.33 -20.92
CA LEU A 45 8.10 -5.28 -20.75
C LEU A 45 7.65 -6.75 -20.86
N ASN A 46 6.34 -7.03 -20.89
CA ASN A 46 5.76 -8.39 -20.97
C ASN A 46 6.42 -9.37 -19.99
N VAL A 47 6.77 -8.89 -18.79
CA VAL A 47 7.41 -9.73 -17.77
C VAL A 47 6.44 -10.85 -17.38
N PRO A 48 6.84 -12.13 -17.47
CA PRO A 48 6.00 -13.23 -17.03
C PRO A 48 5.56 -12.99 -15.59
N SER A 49 4.25 -13.04 -15.38
CA SER A 49 3.68 -13.07 -14.04
C SER A 49 4.01 -14.43 -13.44
N GLU A 50 5.16 -14.51 -12.75
CA GLU A 50 5.47 -15.64 -11.88
C GLU A 50 4.25 -15.88 -10.98
N LYS A 51 3.72 -17.11 -11.01
CA LYS A 51 2.67 -17.56 -10.11
C LYS A 51 3.29 -17.68 -8.72
N ARG A 52 3.46 -16.55 -8.02
CA ARG A 52 3.76 -16.56 -6.59
C ARG A 52 2.56 -17.18 -5.88
N GLY A 53 2.78 -18.33 -5.24
CA GLY A 53 1.72 -19.12 -4.64
C GLY A 53 1.07 -20.06 -5.65
N VAL A 54 1.41 -21.34 -5.57
CA VAL A 54 0.53 -22.40 -6.06
C VAL A 54 -0.67 -22.37 -5.11
N LEU A 55 -1.88 -22.31 -5.68
CA LEU A 55 -3.20 -22.48 -5.06
C LEU A 55 -4.10 -21.24 -5.11
N HIS A 56 -5.35 -21.53 -5.44
CA HIS A 56 -6.41 -20.62 -5.86
C HIS A 56 -6.99 -19.85 -4.66
N GLY A 57 -6.38 -18.73 -4.28
CA GLY A 57 -7.03 -17.72 -3.44
C GLY A 57 -8.12 -16.94 -4.21
N PRO A 58 -9.15 -16.39 -3.55
CA PRO A 58 -10.27 -15.72 -4.21
C PRO A 58 -9.79 -14.51 -5.02
N GLN A 59 -10.13 -14.50 -6.31
CA GLN A 59 -10.03 -13.39 -7.28
C GLN A 59 -8.90 -12.37 -7.01
N GLN A 60 -7.68 -12.69 -7.45
CA GLN A 60 -6.61 -11.69 -7.41
C GLN A 60 -6.98 -10.46 -8.25
N VAL A 61 -7.15 -9.32 -7.57
CA VAL A 61 -7.37 -8.01 -8.19
C VAL A 61 -6.23 -7.73 -9.18
N SER A 62 -6.60 -7.33 -10.41
CA SER A 62 -5.62 -7.07 -11.46
C SER A 62 -4.75 -5.84 -11.13
N LEU A 63 -3.53 -5.80 -11.68
CA LEU A 63 -2.66 -4.63 -11.51
C LEU A 63 -3.32 -3.35 -12.04
N ASP A 64 -4.02 -3.45 -13.17
CA ASP A 64 -4.75 -2.33 -13.79
C ASP A 64 -5.81 -1.79 -12.81
N SER A 65 -6.61 -2.68 -12.22
CA SER A 65 -7.63 -2.32 -11.23
C SER A 65 -7.02 -1.65 -10.00
N LEU A 66 -5.86 -2.12 -9.52
CA LEU A 66 -5.18 -1.50 -8.38
C LEU A 66 -4.70 -0.08 -8.70
N VAL A 67 -4.17 0.15 -9.90
CA VAL A 67 -3.70 1.47 -10.33
C VAL A 67 -4.87 2.44 -10.47
N ASP A 68 -5.99 1.99 -11.03
CA ASP A 68 -7.21 2.79 -11.13
C ASP A 68 -7.81 3.11 -9.74
N GLU A 69 -7.81 2.14 -8.83
CA GLU A 69 -8.26 2.33 -7.46
C GLU A 69 -7.35 3.32 -6.71
N LEU A 70 -6.03 3.23 -6.90
CA LEU A 70 -5.11 4.20 -6.30
C LEU A 70 -5.35 5.61 -6.86
N LYS A 71 -5.62 5.75 -8.17
CA LYS A 71 -5.97 7.03 -8.78
C LYS A 71 -7.20 7.65 -8.11
N ALA A 72 -8.27 6.87 -7.97
CA ALA A 72 -9.49 7.33 -7.31
C ALA A 72 -9.20 7.71 -5.85
N THR A 73 -8.39 6.91 -5.15
CA THR A 73 -8.06 7.09 -3.74
C THR A 73 -7.21 8.33 -3.47
N VAL A 74 -6.23 8.66 -4.32
CA VAL A 74 -5.42 9.89 -4.15
C VAL A 74 -6.17 11.17 -4.51
N LEU A 75 -7.19 11.08 -5.36
CA LEU A 75 -8.05 12.20 -5.74
C LEU A 75 -9.24 12.37 -4.78
N ALA A 76 -9.57 11.34 -4.01
CA ALA A 76 -10.64 11.40 -3.03
C ALA A 76 -10.25 12.26 -1.83
N SER A 77 -11.14 13.21 -1.48
CA SER A 77 -11.02 13.96 -0.24
C SER A 77 -11.51 13.10 0.93
N ARG A 78 -10.59 12.34 1.53
CA ARG A 78 -10.85 11.47 2.68
C ARG A 78 -9.82 11.71 3.77
N SER A 79 -10.30 11.96 4.99
CA SER A 79 -9.46 12.08 6.19
C SER A 79 -8.65 10.79 6.41
N LYS A 80 -7.36 10.95 6.70
CA LYS A 80 -6.39 9.87 7.00
C LYS A 80 -6.53 8.68 6.05
N ASN A 81 -6.50 8.94 4.74
CA ASN A 81 -6.73 7.91 3.73
C ASN A 81 -5.56 6.91 3.61
N VAL A 82 -5.43 6.02 4.60
CA VAL A 82 -4.38 4.99 4.70
C VAL A 82 -4.42 3.98 3.56
N GLU A 83 -5.54 3.90 2.83
CA GLU A 83 -5.68 3.04 1.66
C GLU A 83 -4.65 3.37 0.57
N ILE A 84 -4.21 4.63 0.48
CA ILE A 84 -3.10 5.04 -0.40
C ILE A 84 -1.84 4.22 -0.12
N LEU A 85 -1.54 3.94 1.15
CA LEU A 85 -0.37 3.15 1.55
C LEU A 85 -0.55 1.67 1.22
N HIS A 86 -1.76 1.12 1.42
CA HIS A 86 -2.06 -0.28 1.10
C HIS A 86 -2.04 -0.56 -0.40
N LEU A 87 -2.70 0.27 -1.20
CA LEU A 87 -2.72 0.14 -2.66
C LEU A 87 -1.33 0.30 -3.28
N SER A 88 -0.58 1.32 -2.85
CA SER A 88 0.80 1.51 -3.33
C SER A 88 1.70 0.32 -2.98
N SER A 89 1.50 -0.30 -1.81
CA SER A 89 2.16 -1.56 -1.41
C SER A 89 1.89 -2.69 -2.39
N ARG A 90 0.61 -2.95 -2.66
CA ARG A 90 0.15 -4.04 -3.55
C ARG A 90 0.65 -3.83 -4.97
N ILE A 91 0.55 -2.59 -5.48
CA ILE A 91 1.05 -2.21 -6.81
C ILE A 91 2.57 -2.43 -6.89
N CYS A 92 3.33 -1.97 -5.89
CA CYS A 92 4.77 -2.16 -5.83
C CYS A 92 5.15 -3.65 -5.86
N ARG A 93 4.49 -4.47 -5.03
CA ARG A 93 4.69 -5.93 -5.02
C ARG A 93 4.38 -6.55 -6.38
N ARG A 94 3.26 -6.17 -7.02
CA ARG A 94 2.82 -6.72 -8.30
C ARG A 94 3.74 -6.34 -9.47
N MET A 95 4.40 -5.18 -9.37
CA MET A 95 5.44 -4.74 -10.30
C MET A 95 6.85 -5.19 -9.93
N LYS A 96 7.00 -6.08 -8.92
CA LYS A 96 8.30 -6.58 -8.43
C LYS A 96 9.24 -5.45 -7.99
N GLY A 97 8.68 -4.36 -7.46
CA GLY A 97 9.43 -3.21 -6.98
C GLY A 97 10.02 -3.39 -5.58
N LEU A 98 11.02 -2.57 -5.27
CA LEU A 98 11.57 -2.40 -3.93
C LEU A 98 10.76 -1.34 -3.17
N ARG A 99 10.42 -1.63 -1.92
CA ARG A 99 9.58 -0.77 -1.07
C ARG A 99 10.25 -0.53 0.27
N PHE A 100 10.22 0.72 0.72
CA PHE A 100 10.64 1.12 2.05
C PHE A 100 9.43 1.68 2.80
N THR A 101 9.26 1.26 4.06
CA THR A 101 8.22 1.77 4.96
C THR A 101 8.89 2.37 6.17
N SER A 102 8.59 3.63 6.49
CA SER A 102 9.11 4.26 7.70
C SER A 102 8.14 5.30 8.24
N CYS A 103 7.87 5.27 9.53
CA CYS A 103 7.35 6.40 10.28
C CYS A 103 8.50 7.32 10.74
N LYS A 104 8.19 8.39 11.48
CA LYS A 104 9.17 9.37 11.99
C LYS A 104 10.30 8.74 12.81
N SER A 105 9.98 7.77 13.68
CA SER A 105 10.95 7.11 14.56
C SER A 105 11.42 5.75 14.04
N ALA A 106 10.87 5.27 12.93
CA ALA A 106 11.08 3.94 12.38
C ALA A 106 10.73 2.76 13.32
N LYS A 107 9.94 2.99 14.38
CA LYS A 107 9.57 1.98 15.40
C LYS A 107 8.13 1.50 15.23
N ASP A 108 7.22 1.88 16.12
CA ASP A 108 5.92 1.23 16.32
C ASP A 108 5.06 1.23 15.06
N ARG A 109 4.84 2.40 14.44
CA ARG A 109 4.04 2.50 13.21
C ARG A 109 4.70 1.81 12.02
N THR A 110 6.04 1.79 11.98
CA THR A 110 6.76 1.04 10.95
C THR A 110 6.52 -0.45 11.12
N GLY A 111 6.74 -0.97 12.34
CA GLY A 111 6.48 -2.36 12.68
C GLY A 111 5.04 -2.75 12.40
N MET A 112 4.06 -1.97 12.88
CA MET A 112 2.64 -2.21 12.64
C MET A 112 2.29 -2.30 11.14
N SER A 113 2.83 -1.40 10.32
CA SER A 113 2.57 -1.38 8.87
C SER A 113 3.24 -2.56 8.16
N VAL A 114 4.48 -2.89 8.53
CA VAL A 114 5.21 -4.03 7.96
C VAL A 114 4.53 -5.34 8.32
N THR A 115 4.19 -5.58 9.58
CA THR A 115 3.58 -6.86 10.00
C THR A 115 2.19 -7.05 9.39
N LEU A 116 1.41 -5.97 9.27
CA LEU A 116 0.12 -6.02 8.58
C LEU A 116 0.27 -6.38 7.09
N GLU A 117 1.27 -5.81 6.39
CA GLU A 117 1.54 -6.18 5.00
C GLU A 117 1.94 -7.66 4.89
N GLN A 118 2.83 -8.15 5.76
CA GLN A 118 3.26 -9.55 5.73
C GLN A 118 2.09 -10.50 5.96
N CYS A 119 1.21 -10.24 6.93
CA CYS A 119 -0.01 -11.02 7.14
C CYS A 119 -0.92 -11.01 5.91
N CYS A 120 -1.12 -9.84 5.30
CA CYS A 120 -1.91 -9.71 4.09
C CYS A 120 -1.34 -10.54 2.94
N ILE A 121 -0.01 -10.55 2.77
CA ILE A 121 0.69 -11.37 1.77
C ILE A 121 0.52 -12.85 2.07
N LEU A 122 0.71 -13.28 3.32
CA LEU A 122 0.53 -14.67 3.73
C LEU A 122 -0.89 -15.15 3.41
N ARG A 123 -1.90 -14.33 3.70
CA ARG A 123 -3.30 -14.63 3.36
C ARG A 123 -3.55 -14.69 1.85
N SER A 124 -3.01 -13.74 1.07
CA SER A 124 -3.36 -13.62 -0.35
C SER A 124 -2.52 -14.49 -1.30
N GLU A 125 -1.34 -14.92 -0.86
CA GLU A 125 -0.35 -15.62 -1.71
C GLU A 125 0.16 -16.94 -1.12
N TYR A 126 -0.12 -17.24 0.15
CA TYR A 126 0.40 -18.42 0.85
C TYR A 126 -0.68 -19.13 1.71
N ASP A 127 -1.95 -18.94 1.38
CA ASP A 127 -3.10 -19.61 1.99
C ASP A 127 -3.15 -19.59 3.53
N LEU A 128 -2.71 -18.47 4.14
CA LEU A 128 -2.97 -18.26 5.56
C LEU A 128 -4.47 -18.22 5.80
N ALA A 129 -4.97 -19.19 6.58
CA ALA A 129 -6.37 -19.29 6.91
C ALA A 129 -6.89 -18.01 7.60
N GLU A 130 -8.12 -17.61 7.29
CA GLU A 130 -8.67 -16.34 7.80
C GLU A 130 -8.70 -16.28 9.34
N HIS A 131 -9.03 -17.39 10.00
CA HIS A 131 -9.04 -17.47 11.47
C HIS A 131 -7.63 -17.41 12.09
N GLU A 132 -6.58 -17.64 11.31
CA GLU A 132 -5.18 -17.55 11.74
C GLU A 132 -4.58 -16.15 11.57
N PHE A 133 -5.27 -15.26 10.85
CA PHE A 133 -4.74 -13.94 10.49
C PHE A 133 -4.32 -13.12 11.70
N SER A 134 -5.19 -13.02 12.71
CA SER A 134 -4.92 -12.26 13.94
C SER A 134 -3.75 -12.85 14.72
N ARG A 135 -3.70 -14.18 14.85
CA ARG A 135 -2.61 -14.87 15.56
C ARG A 135 -1.26 -14.64 14.90
N ALA A 136 -1.20 -14.73 13.56
CA ALA A 136 0.00 -14.42 12.79
C ALA A 136 0.43 -12.95 12.95
N LEU A 137 -0.55 -12.03 12.98
CA LEU A 137 -0.29 -10.60 13.13
C LEU A 137 0.31 -10.26 14.49
N ASP A 138 -0.25 -10.83 15.56
CA ASP A 138 0.21 -10.64 16.92
C ASP A 138 1.61 -11.23 17.11
N CYS A 139 1.86 -12.44 16.59
CA CYS A 139 3.17 -13.09 16.64
C CYS A 139 4.27 -12.25 15.98
N MET A 140 4.02 -11.71 14.78
CA MET A 140 5.02 -10.88 14.09
C MET A 140 5.21 -9.48 14.70
N ARG A 141 4.22 -8.99 15.46
CA ARG A 141 4.25 -7.66 16.09
C ARG A 141 4.84 -7.68 17.50
N SER A 142 5.02 -8.87 18.08
CA SER A 142 5.58 -9.10 19.42
C SER A 142 7.03 -8.67 19.56
#